data_AF-A0A950VJI4-F1
#
_entry.id   AF-A0A950VJI4-F1
#
_cell.length_a   1.000
_cell.length_b   1.000
_cell.length_c   1.000
_cell.angle_alpha   90.00
_cell.angle_beta   90.00
_cell.angle_gamma   90.00
#
_symmetry.space_group_name_H-M   'P 1'
#
loop_
_entity.id
_entity.type
_entity.pdbx_description
1 polymer ?
#
loop_
_entity_poly.entity_id
_entity_poly.type
_entity_poly.pdbx_seq_one_letter_code
_entity_poly.pdbx_strand_id
1 'polypeptide(L)'
;MSDSGARHDDFSKRRFAWPASDQDRADVSQHVRCRLAQGSCPRFTDEMSGLLRTRLRLAILIILAGFALHFLRSLWLLGSAFEQRPLWLVISGGEIVVMALASVVLWSRRPLSRRSLRTLEMTIFGLIAAFFAWLQVDTYHDDTLLRAILPGQEAFVFRLVGLAAALRWFLLIVLYGTFIPNTWQRCAAIVGSLALLPILLMIAGSQVDRNTSAAVLSALPETIILMATAVAIAVFGSHKIRELQEKAHEAERLGQYRLKEVLGFGGMGAVYLA
;
A
#
# COMPACT_ATOMS: atom_id res chain seq x y z
N MET A 1 -18.07 12.46 -80.54
CA MET A 1 -18.12 12.18 -81.99
C MET A 1 -17.23 10.98 -82.25
N SER A 2 -17.83 9.91 -82.81
CA SER A 2 -17.24 8.67 -83.37
C SER A 2 -16.48 7.74 -82.41
N ASP A 3 -16.93 6.52 -82.03
CA ASP A 3 -17.54 5.41 -82.81
C ASP A 3 -16.53 4.88 -83.86
N SER A 4 -16.18 3.61 -84.06
CA SER A 4 -16.63 2.31 -83.55
C SER A 4 -15.70 1.19 -84.09
N GLY A 5 -15.49 0.13 -83.29
CA GLY A 5 -15.49 -1.28 -83.74
C GLY A 5 -14.24 -1.84 -84.44
N ALA A 6 -14.00 -3.16 -84.52
CA ALA A 6 -14.62 -4.36 -83.95
C ALA A 6 -13.76 -5.58 -84.40
N ARG A 7 -13.75 -6.68 -83.63
CA ARG A 7 -13.69 -8.10 -84.08
C ARG A 7 -13.71 -9.00 -82.83
N HIS A 8 -14.78 -9.79 -82.56
CA HIS A 8 -15.10 -11.12 -83.13
C HIS A 8 -13.88 -12.04 -83.11
N ASP A 9 -13.83 -13.26 -82.56
CA ASP A 9 -14.78 -14.23 -81.98
C ASP A 9 -13.91 -15.26 -81.21
N ASP A 10 -14.45 -16.01 -80.26
CA ASP A 10 -14.80 -17.43 -80.50
C ASP A 10 -15.06 -18.22 -79.19
N PHE A 11 -16.08 -19.05 -79.30
CA PHE A 11 -16.75 -19.86 -78.30
C PHE A 11 -16.00 -21.17 -78.04
N SER A 12 -15.91 -21.51 -76.75
CA SER A 12 -16.20 -22.85 -76.22
C SER A 12 -15.19 -24.01 -76.33
N LYS A 13 -15.11 -24.74 -75.20
CA LYS A 13 -14.87 -26.19 -75.01
C LYS A 13 -13.49 -26.66 -74.51
N ARG A 14 -13.56 -27.07 -73.22
CA ARG A 14 -13.10 -28.35 -72.65
C ARG A 14 -11.59 -28.54 -72.43
N ARG A 15 -11.18 -28.56 -71.15
CA ARG A 15 -11.01 -29.80 -70.36
C ARG A 15 -10.53 -29.53 -68.92
N PHE A 16 -11.29 -30.08 -67.98
CA PHE A 16 -10.88 -30.72 -66.72
C PHE A 16 -9.39 -30.63 -66.31
N ALA A 17 -9.15 -30.05 -65.13
CA ALA A 17 -8.14 -30.54 -64.17
C ALA A 17 -8.44 -30.03 -62.75
N TRP A 18 -8.92 -30.92 -61.88
CA TRP A 18 -8.68 -30.91 -60.42
C TRP A 18 -8.13 -32.31 -60.09
N PRO A 19 -7.38 -32.51 -58.99
CA PRO A 19 -6.43 -31.64 -58.28
C PRO A 19 -4.98 -32.16 -58.45
N ALA A 20 -3.99 -31.28 -58.33
CA ALA A 20 -2.64 -31.74 -58.04
C ALA A 20 -2.61 -32.35 -56.62
N SER A 21 -2.22 -33.62 -56.60
CA SER A 21 -1.78 -34.49 -55.52
C SER A 21 -1.61 -33.91 -54.10
N ASP A 22 -2.13 -34.68 -53.13
CA ASP A 22 -1.86 -34.65 -51.68
C ASP A 22 -0.37 -34.72 -51.26
N GLN A 23 0.56 -34.62 -52.20
CA GLN A 23 2.00 -34.69 -51.95
C GLN A 23 2.60 -33.33 -51.50
N ASP A 24 2.01 -32.20 -51.89
CA ASP A 24 2.52 -30.85 -51.55
C ASP A 24 2.11 -30.37 -50.16
N ARG A 25 1.26 -31.12 -49.44
CA ARG A 25 0.86 -30.81 -48.06
C ARG A 25 1.76 -31.41 -46.99
N ALA A 26 2.71 -32.27 -47.36
CA ALA A 26 3.49 -33.01 -46.37
C ALA A 26 4.80 -32.31 -45.92
N ASP A 27 5.32 -31.34 -46.67
CA ASP A 27 6.71 -30.86 -46.46
C ASP A 27 6.85 -29.47 -45.80
N VAL A 28 5.77 -28.89 -45.27
CA VAL A 28 5.83 -27.64 -44.45
C VAL A 28 5.78 -27.96 -42.95
N SER A 29 5.89 -29.23 -42.59
CA SER A 29 5.62 -29.74 -41.24
C SER A 29 6.87 -29.94 -40.38
N GLN A 30 7.91 -29.09 -40.48
CA GLN A 30 9.08 -29.24 -39.60
C GLN A 30 9.51 -27.95 -38.90
N HIS A 31 9.07 -27.89 -37.64
CA HIS A 31 9.75 -27.28 -36.49
C HIS A 31 9.60 -25.77 -36.31
N VAL A 32 8.36 -25.30 -36.28
CA VAL A 32 8.04 -24.18 -35.37
C VAL A 32 8.19 -24.73 -33.95
N ARG A 33 9.35 -24.49 -33.33
CA ARG A 33 9.56 -24.68 -31.89
C ARG A 33 8.59 -23.75 -31.16
N CYS A 34 7.39 -24.25 -30.90
CA CYS A 34 6.49 -23.72 -29.90
C CYS A 34 7.19 -23.83 -28.54
N ARG A 35 7.98 -22.80 -28.19
CA ARG A 35 8.22 -22.48 -26.79
C ARG A 35 6.87 -22.02 -26.25
N LEU A 36 6.10 -22.94 -25.71
CA LEU A 36 5.18 -22.61 -24.64
C LEU A 36 5.99 -21.78 -23.65
N ALA A 37 5.64 -20.51 -23.50
CA ALA A 37 6.05 -19.73 -22.35
C ALA A 37 5.40 -20.41 -21.15
N GLN A 38 6.10 -21.43 -20.63
CA GLN A 38 5.75 -22.15 -19.43
C GLN A 38 5.55 -21.09 -18.36
N GLY A 39 4.30 -20.94 -17.93
CA GLY A 39 3.81 -19.85 -17.11
C GLY A 39 4.77 -19.55 -15.96
N SER A 40 5.30 -18.34 -16.00
CA SER A 40 6.32 -17.77 -15.12
C SER A 40 5.87 -17.69 -13.66
N CYS A 41 5.71 -18.82 -12.97
CA CYS A 41 5.40 -18.85 -11.55
C CYS A 41 6.48 -18.16 -10.67
N PRO A 42 7.80 -18.25 -10.98
CA PRO A 42 8.85 -17.54 -10.23
C PRO A 42 8.84 -16.02 -10.44
N ARG A 43 8.49 -15.55 -11.65
CA ARG A 43 8.52 -14.13 -12.01
C ARG A 43 7.44 -13.34 -11.26
N PHE A 44 6.26 -13.94 -11.06
CA PHE A 44 5.14 -13.31 -10.35
C PHE A 44 5.41 -13.12 -8.85
N THR A 45 6.08 -14.09 -8.20
CA THR A 45 6.45 -13.95 -6.77
C THR A 45 7.50 -12.87 -6.56
N ASP A 46 8.41 -12.70 -7.51
CA ASP A 46 9.45 -11.67 -7.48
C ASP A 46 8.88 -10.27 -7.79
N GLU A 47 7.99 -10.14 -8.77
CA GLU A 47 7.30 -8.89 -9.09
C GLU A 47 6.44 -8.40 -7.91
N MET A 48 5.67 -9.30 -7.29
CA MET A 48 4.86 -8.98 -6.12
C MET A 48 5.71 -8.55 -4.90
N SER A 49 6.89 -9.14 -4.74
CA SER A 49 7.85 -8.76 -3.69
C SER A 49 8.53 -7.42 -4.00
N GLY A 50 8.79 -7.13 -5.27
CA GLY A 50 9.29 -5.83 -5.75
C GLY A 50 8.30 -4.69 -5.47
N LEU A 51 7.02 -4.90 -5.74
CA LEU A 51 5.97 -3.91 -5.46
C LEU A 51 5.81 -3.61 -3.96
N LEU A 52 5.81 -4.66 -3.12
CA LEU A 52 5.76 -4.51 -1.67
C LEU A 52 6.93 -3.66 -1.16
N ARG A 53 8.12 -3.93 -1.68
CA ARG A 53 9.34 -3.22 -1.31
C ARG A 53 9.31 -1.74 -1.72
N THR A 54 8.82 -1.42 -2.92
CA THR A 54 8.68 -0.04 -3.38
C THR A 54 7.68 0.74 -2.53
N ARG A 55 6.53 0.13 -2.20
CA ARG A 55 5.53 0.78 -1.34
C ARG A 55 6.02 0.97 0.09
N LEU A 56 6.72 -0.01 0.65
CA LEU A 56 7.30 0.08 1.99
C LEU A 56 8.39 1.16 2.07
N ARG A 57 9.21 1.31 1.02
CA ARG A 57 10.17 2.43 0.91
C ARG A 57 9.48 3.78 0.93
N LEU A 58 8.40 3.96 0.17
CA LEU A 58 7.63 5.21 0.17
C LEU A 58 7.04 5.51 1.55
N ALA A 59 6.43 4.50 2.19
CA ALA A 59 5.86 4.66 3.54
C ALA A 59 6.94 5.10 4.55
N ILE A 60 8.09 4.44 4.56
CA ILE A 60 9.19 4.77 5.47
C ILE A 60 9.77 6.15 5.18
N LEU A 61 9.88 6.57 3.92
CA LEU A 61 10.33 7.93 3.60
C LEU A 61 9.35 8.99 4.10
N ILE A 62 8.05 8.77 3.90
CA ILE A 62 6.99 9.69 4.39
C ILE A 62 7.08 9.81 5.91
N ILE A 63 7.19 8.67 6.61
CA ILE A 63 7.31 8.63 8.06
C ILE A 63 8.60 9.32 8.51
N LEU A 64 9.75 8.95 7.94
CA LEU A 64 11.06 9.50 8.27
C LEU A 64 11.10 11.02 8.07
N ALA A 65 10.53 11.52 6.99
CA ALA A 65 10.42 12.96 6.75
C ALA A 65 9.57 13.64 7.83
N GLY A 66 8.43 13.06 8.20
CA GLY A 66 7.59 13.57 9.29
C GLY A 66 8.33 13.62 10.64
N PHE A 67 9.03 12.55 11.00
CA PHE A 67 9.83 12.49 12.23
C PHE A 67 11.00 13.46 12.20
N ALA A 68 11.73 13.56 11.09
CA ALA A 68 12.84 14.49 10.94
C ALA A 68 12.38 15.94 11.05
N LEU A 69 11.25 16.31 10.42
CA LEU A 69 10.67 17.64 10.53
C LEU A 69 10.20 17.95 11.96
N HIS A 70 9.57 16.99 12.64
CA HIS A 70 9.17 17.14 14.04
C HIS A 70 10.39 17.34 14.95
N PHE A 71 11.44 16.55 14.74
CA PHE A 71 12.69 16.65 15.49
C PHE A 71 13.40 17.99 15.24
N LEU A 72 13.49 18.42 13.98
CA LEU A 72 14.13 19.69 13.60
C LEU A 72 13.33 20.89 14.12
N ARG A 73 12.00 20.84 14.04
CA ARG A 73 11.12 21.84 14.65
C ARG A 73 11.35 21.93 16.16
N SER A 74 11.44 20.78 16.83
CA SER A 74 11.72 20.75 18.27
C SER A 74 13.07 21.41 18.55
N LEU A 75 14.11 21.04 17.79
CA LEU A 75 15.46 21.61 17.94
C LEU A 75 15.50 23.13 17.76
N TRP A 76 14.73 23.64 16.80
CA TRP A 76 14.69 25.07 16.48
C TRP A 76 13.85 25.90 17.46
N LEU A 77 12.69 25.39 17.89
CA LEU A 77 11.73 26.13 18.72
C LEU A 77 11.99 25.97 20.23
N LEU A 78 12.47 24.81 20.67
CA LEU A 78 12.68 24.49 22.08
C LEU A 78 14.16 24.59 22.48
N GLY A 79 15.00 25.24 21.66
CA GLY A 79 16.46 25.39 21.83
C GLY A 79 16.93 25.64 23.28
N SER A 80 16.14 26.37 24.07
CA SER A 80 16.41 26.72 25.48
C SER A 80 15.77 25.81 26.53
N ALA A 81 14.82 24.94 26.18
CA ALA A 81 14.17 23.97 27.08
C ALA A 81 14.88 22.60 27.09
N PHE A 82 15.88 22.40 26.22
CA PHE A 82 16.60 21.14 26.05
C PHE A 82 17.44 20.70 27.24
N GLU A 83 17.80 21.60 28.15
CA GLU A 83 18.51 21.22 29.38
C GLU A 83 17.66 20.30 30.28
N GLN A 84 16.32 20.26 30.11
CA GLN A 84 15.43 19.60 31.07
C GLN A 84 14.91 18.21 30.63
N ARG A 85 15.13 17.75 29.39
CA ARG A 85 14.54 16.48 28.86
C ARG A 85 15.52 15.64 28.00
N PRO A 86 16.68 15.18 28.54
CA PRO A 86 17.69 14.45 27.76
C PRO A 86 17.19 13.10 27.23
N LEU A 87 16.29 12.42 27.95
CA LEU A 87 15.72 11.14 27.52
C LEU A 87 14.91 11.26 26.22
N TRP A 88 14.17 12.36 26.05
CA TRP A 88 13.37 12.60 24.84
C TRP A 88 14.23 12.74 23.59
N LEU A 89 15.37 13.42 23.71
CA LEU A 89 16.34 13.55 22.62
C LEU A 89 16.95 12.21 22.23
N VAL A 90 17.37 11.42 23.22
CA VAL A 90 18.00 10.11 22.97
C VAL A 90 17.01 9.15 22.31
N ILE A 91 15.77 9.08 22.82
CA ILE A 91 14.74 8.19 22.26
C ILE A 91 14.33 8.65 20.86
N SER A 92 14.07 9.95 20.65
CA SER A 92 13.68 10.47 19.34
C SER A 92 14.79 10.33 18.29
N GLY A 93 16.04 10.61 18.68
CA GLY A 93 17.22 10.42 17.83
C GLY A 93 17.45 8.93 17.51
N GLY A 94 17.32 8.07 18.51
CA GLY A 94 17.39 6.61 18.36
C GLY A 94 16.37 6.08 17.36
N GLU A 95 15.11 6.51 17.46
CA GLU A 95 14.04 6.12 16.53
C GLU A 95 14.36 6.52 15.08
N ILE A 96 14.83 7.76 14.88
CA ILE A 96 15.25 8.24 13.55
C ILE A 96 16.40 7.39 13.00
N VAL A 97 17.39 7.04 13.83
CA VAL A 97 18.52 6.19 13.42
C VAL A 97 18.03 4.79 13.04
N VAL A 98 17.14 4.19 13.83
CA VAL A 98 16.58 2.86 13.53
C VAL A 98 15.80 2.88 12.22
N MET A 99 14.95 3.89 11.99
CA MET A 99 14.24 4.04 10.72
C MET A 99 15.18 4.29 9.54
N ALA A 100 16.24 5.09 9.72
CA ALA A 100 17.23 5.33 8.69
C ALA A 100 17.97 4.04 8.32
N LEU A 101 18.37 3.22 9.31
CA LEU A 101 18.98 1.91 9.09
C LEU A 101 18.02 0.96 8.36
N ALA A 102 16.76 0.91 8.78
CA ALA A 102 15.74 0.10 8.13
C ALA A 102 15.51 0.53 6.66
N SER A 103 15.52 1.83 6.39
CA SER A 103 15.48 2.40 5.05
C SER A 103 16.69 1.93 4.22
N VAL A 104 17.92 2.04 4.75
CA VAL A 104 19.14 1.55 4.05
C VAL A 104 19.04 0.05 3.72
N VAL A 105 18.58 -0.77 4.67
CA VAL A 105 18.35 -2.21 4.43
C VAL A 105 17.33 -2.42 3.32
N LEU A 106 16.24 -1.66 3.30
CA LEU A 106 15.24 -1.71 2.24
C LEU A 106 15.71 -1.15 0.91
N TRP A 107 16.76 -0.35 0.84
CA TRP A 107 17.42 0.06 -0.40
C TRP A 107 18.50 -0.92 -0.88
N SER A 108 19.03 -1.77 0.01
CA SER A 108 20.14 -2.70 -0.30
C SER A 108 19.80 -3.75 -1.38
N ARG A 109 20.66 -4.06 -2.35
CA ARG A 109 20.32 -5.02 -3.44
C ARG A 109 20.09 -6.49 -3.00
N ARG A 110 20.00 -6.79 -1.71
CA ARG A 110 19.79 -8.14 -1.18
C ARG A 110 18.38 -8.66 -1.52
N PRO A 111 18.26 -9.93 -1.98
CA PRO A 111 16.98 -10.59 -2.14
C PRO A 111 16.41 -10.91 -0.75
N LEU A 112 15.43 -10.13 -0.30
CA LEU A 112 14.76 -10.38 0.98
C LEU A 112 13.56 -11.28 0.76
N SER A 113 13.44 -12.32 1.58
CA SER A 113 12.26 -13.18 1.56
C SER A 113 10.99 -12.41 1.95
N ARG A 114 9.83 -12.84 1.45
CA ARG A 114 8.52 -12.28 1.83
C ARG A 114 8.29 -12.25 3.34
N ARG A 115 8.78 -13.26 4.07
CA ARG A 115 8.68 -13.35 5.53
C ARG A 115 9.53 -12.26 6.19
N SER A 116 10.77 -12.07 5.73
CA SER A 116 11.67 -11.05 6.26
C SER A 116 11.12 -9.64 6.05
N LEU A 117 10.55 -9.35 4.88
CA LEU A 117 9.88 -8.06 4.61
C LEU A 117 8.69 -7.84 5.56
N ARG A 118 7.93 -8.90 5.85
CA ARG A 118 6.79 -8.83 6.75
C ARG A 118 7.19 -8.64 8.20
N THR A 119 8.25 -9.31 8.66
CA THR A 119 8.79 -9.09 10.00
C THR A 119 9.29 -7.64 10.12
N LEU A 120 10.03 -7.15 9.13
CA LEU A 120 10.54 -5.79 9.10
C LEU A 120 9.42 -4.74 9.09
N GLU A 121 8.34 -4.97 8.32
CA GLU A 121 7.12 -4.17 8.37
C GLU A 121 6.55 -4.08 9.80
N MET A 122 6.32 -5.23 10.45
CA MET A 122 5.77 -5.28 11.81
C MET A 122 6.70 -4.62 12.83
N THR A 123 8.01 -4.81 12.69
CA THR A 123 9.01 -4.19 13.55
C THR A 123 8.98 -2.67 13.42
N ILE A 124 8.94 -2.13 12.20
CA ILE A 124 8.94 -0.67 11.96
C ILE A 124 7.66 -0.04 12.49
N PHE A 125 6.49 -0.55 12.08
CA PHE A 125 5.22 0.03 12.53
C PHE A 125 5.00 -0.20 14.03
N GLY A 126 5.49 -1.30 14.58
CA GLY A 126 5.47 -1.58 16.01
C GLY A 126 6.36 -0.63 16.81
N LEU A 127 7.56 -0.32 16.33
CA LEU A 127 8.45 0.68 16.96
C LEU A 127 7.82 2.07 16.93
N ILE A 128 7.26 2.48 15.79
CA ILE A 128 6.55 3.77 15.68
C ILE A 128 5.37 3.83 16.64
N ALA A 129 4.57 2.75 16.72
CA ALA A 129 3.46 2.67 17.66
C ALA A 129 3.92 2.75 19.12
N ALA A 130 5.02 2.08 19.47
CA ALA A 130 5.61 2.15 20.81
C ALA A 130 6.13 3.56 21.13
N PHE A 131 6.77 4.23 20.17
CA PHE A 131 7.22 5.60 20.31
C PHE A 131 6.04 6.56 20.50
N PHE A 132 4.95 6.40 19.74
CA PHE A 132 3.73 7.20 19.91
C PHE A 132 3.04 6.94 21.25
N ALA A 133 3.00 5.69 21.72
CA ALA A 133 2.50 5.34 23.04
C ALA A 133 3.32 6.02 24.14
N TRP A 134 4.64 5.97 24.03
CA TRP A 134 5.54 6.64 24.97
C TRP A 134 5.34 8.15 24.96
N LEU A 135 5.31 8.79 23.79
CA LEU A 135 5.01 10.23 23.67
C LEU A 135 3.66 10.60 24.29
N GLN A 136 2.64 9.78 24.06
CA GLN A 136 1.31 10.02 24.60
C GLN A 136 1.33 9.99 26.13
N VAL A 137 1.95 8.96 26.73
CA VAL A 137 2.06 8.85 28.20
C VAL A 137 2.91 9.98 28.78
N ASP A 138 4.07 10.29 28.19
CA ASP A 138 4.97 11.36 28.63
C ASP A 138 4.27 12.72 28.57
N THR A 139 3.49 13.00 27.52
CA THR A 139 2.76 14.27 27.38
C THR A 139 1.63 14.39 28.41
N TYR A 140 0.91 13.32 28.72
CA TYR A 140 -0.18 13.36 29.71
C TYR A 140 0.33 13.48 31.16
N HIS A 141 1.53 12.97 31.45
CA HIS A 141 2.17 13.04 32.77
C HIS A 141 3.24 14.15 32.85
N ASP A 142 3.28 15.07 31.89
CA ASP A 142 4.24 16.17 31.92
C ASP A 142 3.82 17.21 32.97
N ASP A 143 4.50 17.18 34.12
CA ASP A 143 4.35 18.15 35.21
C ASP A 143 4.49 19.61 34.75
N THR A 144 5.27 19.86 33.70
CA THR A 144 5.45 21.19 33.13
C THR A 144 4.17 21.69 32.47
N LEU A 145 3.48 20.79 31.76
CA LEU A 145 2.20 21.06 31.12
C LEU A 145 1.13 21.31 32.18
N LEU A 146 1.11 20.50 33.24
CA LEU A 146 0.20 20.68 34.38
C LEU A 146 0.39 22.03 35.09
N ARG A 147 1.63 22.48 35.28
CA ARG A 147 1.92 23.78 35.92
C ARG A 147 1.64 24.99 35.02
N ALA A 148 1.67 24.81 33.70
CA ALA A 148 1.42 25.87 32.73
C ALA A 148 -0.08 26.12 32.47
N ILE A 149 -0.96 25.21 32.91
CA ILE A 149 -2.41 25.34 32.70
C ILE A 149 -3.02 26.34 33.69
N LEU A 150 -3.80 27.30 33.17
CA LEU A 150 -4.64 28.16 33.97
C LEU A 150 -5.81 27.37 34.59
N PRO A 151 -6.13 27.58 35.88
CA PRO A 151 -7.25 26.90 36.54
C PRO A 151 -8.55 27.16 35.77
N GLY A 152 -9.24 26.08 35.39
CA GLY A 152 -10.49 26.12 34.61
C GLY A 152 -10.34 25.92 33.09
N GLN A 153 -9.12 25.90 32.53
CA GLN A 153 -8.89 25.61 31.11
C GLN A 153 -8.31 24.20 30.84
N GLU A 154 -8.16 23.37 31.87
CA GLU A 154 -7.59 22.03 31.80
C GLU A 154 -8.25 21.18 30.70
N ALA A 155 -9.58 21.05 30.72
CA ALA A 155 -10.30 20.25 29.72
C ALA A 155 -10.12 20.74 28.28
N PHE A 156 -9.86 22.04 28.06
CA PHE A 156 -9.57 22.54 26.71
C PHE A 156 -8.17 22.16 26.26
N VAL A 157 -7.16 22.34 27.11
CA VAL A 157 -5.77 21.99 26.81
C VAL A 157 -5.62 20.48 26.60
N PHE A 158 -6.21 19.66 27.48
CA PHE A 158 -6.18 18.19 27.34
C PHE A 158 -6.89 17.69 26.08
N ARG A 159 -7.96 18.36 25.62
CA ARG A 159 -8.58 18.07 24.31
C ARG A 159 -7.65 18.39 23.16
N LEU A 160 -6.97 19.53 23.16
CA LEU A 160 -6.00 19.87 22.10
C LEU A 160 -4.81 18.90 22.07
N VAL A 161 -4.29 18.53 23.25
CA VAL A 161 -3.23 17.52 23.39
C VAL A 161 -3.71 16.16 22.88
N GLY A 162 -4.92 15.75 23.29
CA GLY A 162 -5.56 14.52 22.85
C GLY A 162 -5.78 14.48 21.34
N LEU A 163 -6.25 15.57 20.74
CA LEU A 163 -6.42 15.71 19.30
C LEU A 163 -5.08 15.55 18.57
N ALA A 164 -4.01 16.21 19.05
CA ALA A 164 -2.69 16.07 18.47
C ALA A 164 -2.16 14.64 18.57
N ALA A 165 -2.38 13.95 19.70
CA ALA A 165 -2.03 12.54 19.87
C ALA A 165 -2.85 11.65 18.92
N ALA A 166 -4.16 11.85 18.86
CA ALA A 166 -5.07 11.11 17.98
C ALA A 166 -4.69 11.27 16.49
N LEU A 167 -4.28 12.46 16.06
CA LEU A 167 -3.81 12.69 14.68
C LEU A 167 -2.56 11.87 14.34
N ARG A 168 -1.63 11.68 15.28
CA ARG A 168 -0.44 10.84 15.06
C ARG A 168 -0.84 9.39 14.83
N TRP A 169 -1.70 8.84 15.70
CA TRP A 169 -2.25 7.49 15.54
C TRP A 169 -3.09 7.33 14.26
N PHE A 170 -3.88 8.34 13.91
CA PHE A 170 -4.67 8.38 12.68
C PHE A 170 -3.78 8.23 11.45
N LEU A 171 -2.70 9.02 11.38
CA LEU A 171 -1.75 8.96 10.28
C LEU A 171 -1.07 7.58 10.19
N LEU A 172 -0.66 7.01 11.32
CA LEU A 172 -0.04 5.68 11.37
C LEU A 172 -0.98 4.60 10.83
N ILE A 173 -2.24 4.63 11.26
CA ILE A 173 -3.28 3.68 10.85
C ILE A 173 -3.56 3.78 9.34
N VAL A 174 -3.80 5.01 8.85
CA VAL A 174 -4.13 5.24 7.44
C VAL A 174 -2.94 4.86 6.56
N LEU A 175 -1.72 5.22 6.95
CA LEU A 175 -0.51 4.86 6.22
C LEU A 175 -0.33 3.35 6.16
N TYR A 176 -0.53 2.65 7.29
CA TYR A 176 -0.46 1.19 7.32
C TYR A 176 -1.48 0.56 6.35
N GLY A 177 -2.74 0.95 6.44
CA GLY A 177 -3.81 0.34 5.64
C GLY A 177 -3.76 0.64 4.14
N THR A 178 -3.21 1.80 3.75
CA THR A 178 -3.14 2.22 2.34
C THR A 178 -1.88 1.72 1.63
N PHE A 179 -0.71 1.82 2.26
CA PHE A 179 0.55 1.48 1.61
C PHE A 179 0.88 -0.01 1.66
N ILE A 180 0.36 -0.75 2.63
CA ILE A 180 0.71 -2.17 2.81
C ILE A 180 -0.38 -3.05 2.19
N PRO A 181 -0.06 -3.78 1.09
CA PRO A 181 -0.99 -4.71 0.49
C PRO A 181 -1.19 -5.92 1.40
N ASN A 182 -2.33 -5.91 2.10
CA ASN A 182 -2.79 -6.98 2.95
C ASN A 182 -4.19 -7.43 2.53
N THR A 183 -4.60 -8.61 2.99
CA THR A 183 -6.03 -8.92 2.96
C THR A 183 -6.76 -7.95 3.89
N TRP A 184 -7.96 -7.51 3.51
CA TRP A 184 -8.74 -6.56 4.32
C TRP A 184 -8.99 -7.09 5.76
N GLN A 185 -9.10 -8.41 5.93
CA GLN A 185 -9.22 -9.07 7.24
C GLN A 185 -7.98 -8.85 8.12
N ARG A 186 -6.78 -9.07 7.56
CA ARG A 186 -5.52 -8.84 8.27
C ARG A 186 -5.29 -7.36 8.54
N CYS A 187 -5.63 -6.51 7.57
CA CYS A 187 -5.57 -5.06 7.74
C CYS A 187 -6.47 -4.61 8.89
N ALA A 188 -7.74 -5.05 8.91
CA ALA A 188 -8.69 -4.70 9.96
C ALA A 188 -8.23 -5.16 11.34
N ALA A 189 -7.66 -6.36 11.46
CA ALA A 189 -7.13 -6.86 12.74
C ALA A 189 -5.98 -5.98 13.28
N ILE A 190 -5.01 -5.62 12.43
CA ILE A 190 -3.83 -4.84 12.84
C ILE A 190 -4.18 -3.38 13.09
N VAL A 191 -4.98 -2.79 12.20
CA VAL A 191 -5.41 -1.40 12.35
C VAL A 191 -6.37 -1.26 13.53
N GLY A 192 -7.24 -2.23 13.76
CA GLY A 192 -8.11 -2.28 14.93
C GLY A 192 -7.32 -2.36 16.23
N SER A 193 -6.27 -3.18 16.30
CA SER A 193 -5.40 -3.23 17.48
C SER A 193 -4.64 -1.91 17.70
N LEU A 194 -4.12 -1.30 16.63
CA LEU A 194 -3.47 0.02 16.70
C LEU A 194 -4.42 1.13 17.15
N ALA A 195 -5.69 1.09 16.72
CA ALA A 195 -6.72 2.05 17.11
C ALA A 195 -7.15 1.93 18.58
N LEU A 196 -7.09 0.71 19.14
CA LEU A 196 -7.41 0.46 20.54
C LEU A 196 -6.31 0.96 21.49
N LEU A 197 -5.04 0.91 21.08
CA LEU A 197 -3.90 1.35 21.91
C LEU A 197 -4.06 2.75 22.52
N PRO A 198 -4.29 3.83 21.74
CA PRO A 198 -4.42 5.18 22.32
C PRO A 198 -5.59 5.30 23.28
N ILE A 199 -6.70 4.60 23.03
CA ILE A 199 -7.89 4.61 23.89
C ILE A 199 -7.57 3.92 25.21
N LEU A 200 -6.96 2.74 25.16
CA LEU A 200 -6.54 1.99 26.35
C LEU A 200 -5.52 2.77 27.17
N LEU A 201 -4.57 3.45 26.53
CA LEU A 201 -3.59 4.30 27.21
C LEU A 201 -4.24 5.49 27.92
N MET A 202 -5.26 6.13 27.33
CA MET A 202 -6.01 7.20 27.99
C MET A 202 -6.80 6.70 29.20
N ILE A 203 -7.49 5.55 29.04
CA ILE A 203 -8.23 4.94 30.14
C ILE A 203 -7.27 4.54 31.27
N ALA A 204 -6.16 3.86 30.94
CA ALA A 204 -5.17 3.44 31.92
C ALA A 204 -4.53 4.64 32.64
N GLY A 205 -4.14 5.68 31.89
CA GLY A 205 -3.59 6.92 32.46
C GLY A 205 -4.57 7.63 33.38
N SER A 206 -5.88 7.64 33.04
CA SER A 206 -6.91 8.24 33.90
C SER A 206 -7.09 7.53 35.24
N GLN A 207 -6.70 6.26 35.36
CA GLN A 207 -6.76 5.52 36.62
C GLN A 207 -5.56 5.80 37.53
N VAL A 208 -4.43 6.23 36.96
CA VAL A 208 -3.21 6.56 37.72
C VAL A 208 -3.38 7.91 38.40
N ASP A 209 -3.79 8.94 37.64
CA ASP A 209 -3.95 10.29 38.15
C ASP A 209 -5.43 10.70 38.24
N ARG A 210 -6.02 10.48 39.42
CA ARG A 210 -7.43 10.79 39.67
C ARG A 210 -7.78 12.26 39.49
N ASN A 211 -6.82 13.15 39.71
CA ASN A 211 -7.02 14.60 39.64
C ASN A 211 -7.19 15.10 38.20
N THR A 212 -6.47 14.52 37.24
CA THR A 212 -6.51 14.87 35.81
C THR A 212 -7.44 13.96 35.00
N SER A 213 -7.94 12.88 35.62
CA SER A 213 -8.81 11.88 35.00
C SER A 213 -9.98 12.50 34.21
N ALA A 214 -10.74 13.42 34.80
CA ALA A 214 -11.88 14.05 34.14
C ALA A 214 -11.46 14.85 32.88
N ALA A 215 -10.32 15.54 32.94
CA ALA A 215 -9.81 16.32 31.82
C ALA A 215 -9.28 15.42 30.70
N VAL A 216 -8.56 14.34 31.02
CA VAL A 216 -8.09 13.35 30.03
C VAL A 216 -9.27 12.63 29.37
N LEU A 217 -10.25 12.20 30.15
CA LEU A 217 -11.45 11.51 29.65
C LEU A 217 -12.32 12.43 28.78
N SER A 218 -12.24 13.76 28.94
CA SER A 218 -12.96 14.70 28.08
C SER A 218 -12.51 14.65 26.60
N ALA A 219 -11.29 14.18 26.33
CA ALA A 219 -10.74 14.02 24.97
C ALA A 219 -11.03 12.63 24.36
N LEU A 220 -11.61 11.70 25.13
CA LEU A 220 -11.93 10.35 24.63
C LEU A 220 -12.91 10.34 23.45
N PRO A 221 -14.03 11.09 23.46
CA PRO A 221 -15.00 11.02 22.37
C PRO A 221 -14.38 11.37 21.02
N GLU A 222 -13.60 12.46 20.96
CA GLU A 222 -12.90 12.92 19.75
C GLU A 222 -11.87 11.87 19.29
N THR A 223 -11.13 11.28 20.24
CA THR A 223 -10.16 10.21 19.95
C THR A 223 -10.84 8.98 19.37
N ILE A 224 -11.95 8.52 19.97
CA ILE A 224 -12.72 7.36 19.48
C ILE A 224 -13.23 7.61 18.06
N ILE A 225 -13.81 8.79 17.82
CA ILE A 225 -14.32 9.16 16.49
C ILE A 225 -13.18 9.12 15.46
N LEU A 226 -12.04 9.77 15.76
CA LEU A 226 -10.89 9.79 14.85
C LEU A 226 -10.31 8.40 14.60
N MET A 227 -10.21 7.56 15.63
CA MET A 227 -9.73 6.19 15.50
C MET A 227 -10.68 5.34 14.65
N ALA A 228 -11.99 5.46 14.87
CA ALA A 228 -13.00 4.78 14.05
C ALA A 228 -12.93 5.24 12.58
N THR A 229 -12.78 6.54 12.33
CA THR A 229 -12.60 7.09 10.98
C THR A 229 -11.30 6.57 10.34
N ALA A 230 -10.19 6.55 11.08
CA ALA A 230 -8.91 6.04 10.60
C ALA A 230 -9.03 4.57 10.17
N VAL A 231 -9.65 3.74 11.01
CA VAL A 231 -9.88 2.32 10.74
C VAL A 231 -10.74 2.15 9.49
N ALA A 232 -11.84 2.91 9.37
CA ALA A 232 -12.72 2.84 8.21
C ALA A 232 -11.98 3.20 6.90
N ILE A 233 -11.22 4.30 6.90
CA ILE A 233 -10.41 4.73 5.74
C ILE A 233 -9.37 3.66 5.39
N ALA A 234 -8.65 3.14 6.37
CA ALA A 234 -7.60 2.15 6.18
C ALA A 234 -8.14 0.83 5.60
N VAL A 235 -9.23 0.30 6.16
CA VAL A 235 -9.85 -0.95 5.71
C VAL A 235 -10.49 -0.78 4.33
N PHE A 236 -11.22 0.32 4.10
CA PHE A 236 -11.82 0.61 2.80
C PHE A 236 -10.76 0.82 1.72
N GLY A 237 -9.71 1.60 2.03
CA GLY A 237 -8.57 1.84 1.13
C GLY A 237 -7.88 0.53 0.75
N SER A 238 -7.61 -0.33 1.73
CA SER A 238 -7.02 -1.67 1.50
C SER A 238 -7.90 -2.53 0.59
N HIS A 239 -9.21 -2.55 0.81
CA HIS A 239 -10.15 -3.31 -0.01
C HIS A 239 -10.20 -2.79 -1.45
N LYS A 240 -10.31 -1.48 -1.64
CA LYS A 240 -10.41 -0.86 -2.98
C LYS A 240 -9.13 -1.00 -3.80
N ILE A 241 -7.96 -0.81 -3.17
CA ILE A 241 -6.68 -1.04 -3.84
C ILE A 241 -6.59 -2.49 -4.34
N ARG A 242 -7.05 -3.46 -3.54
CA ARG A 242 -7.04 -4.86 -3.93
C ARG A 242 -7.99 -5.15 -5.09
N GLU A 243 -9.21 -4.62 -5.06
CA GLU A 243 -10.19 -4.78 -6.15
C GLU A 243 -9.64 -4.22 -7.48
N LEU A 244 -8.97 -3.06 -7.44
CA LEU A 244 -8.34 -2.46 -8.61
C LEU A 244 -7.16 -3.30 -9.13
N GLN A 245 -6.37 -3.89 -8.24
CA GLN A 245 -5.28 -4.78 -8.62
C GLN A 245 -5.78 -6.09 -9.25
N GLU A 246 -6.87 -6.66 -8.71
CA GLU A 246 -7.51 -7.84 -9.28
C GLU A 246 -8.01 -7.56 -10.70
N LYS A 247 -8.70 -6.43 -10.90
CA LYS A 247 -9.18 -5.99 -12.22
C LYS A 247 -8.04 -5.71 -13.21
N ALA A 248 -6.97 -5.05 -12.77
CA ALA A 248 -5.81 -4.80 -13.62
C ALA A 248 -5.13 -6.11 -14.06
N HIS A 249 -5.02 -7.07 -13.14
CA HIS A 249 -4.45 -8.39 -13.42
C HIS A 249 -5.32 -9.21 -14.38
N GLU A 250 -6.64 -9.13 -14.26
CA GLU A 250 -7.57 -9.75 -15.22
C GLU A 250 -7.43 -9.13 -16.62
N ALA A 251 -7.32 -7.81 -16.71
CA ALA A 251 -7.11 -7.11 -17.98
C ALA A 251 -5.77 -7.49 -18.65
N GLU A 252 -4.68 -7.61 -17.89
CA GLU A 252 -3.39 -8.06 -18.41
C GLU A 252 -3.44 -9.51 -18.91
N ARG A 253 -4.17 -10.40 -18.24
CA ARG A 253 -4.39 -11.78 -18.72
C ARG A 253 -5.12 -11.79 -20.04
N LEU A 254 -6.14 -10.96 -20.21
CA LEU A 254 -6.86 -10.82 -21.49
C LEU A 254 -5.94 -10.31 -22.61
N GLY A 255 -5.00 -9.41 -22.30
CA GLY A 255 -3.97 -8.93 -23.23
C GLY A 255 -2.86 -9.95 -23.57
N GLN A 256 -2.67 -10.99 -22.75
CA GLN A 256 -1.71 -12.07 -23.02
C GLN A 256 -2.24 -13.11 -24.02
N TYR A 257 -3.55 -13.15 -24.27
CA TYR A 257 -4.14 -13.97 -25.32
C TYR A 257 -3.91 -13.28 -26.67
N ARG A 258 -2.90 -13.74 -27.41
CA ARG A 258 -2.79 -13.41 -28.83
C ARG A 258 -3.74 -14.30 -29.60
N LEU A 259 -4.76 -13.70 -30.21
CA LEU A 259 -5.63 -14.37 -31.18
C LEU A 259 -4.72 -14.92 -32.29
N LYS A 260 -4.63 -16.25 -32.40
CA LYS A 260 -3.75 -16.91 -33.39
C LYS A 260 -4.48 -17.14 -34.69
N GLU A 261 -5.59 -17.86 -34.61
CA GLU A 261 -6.27 -18.39 -35.79
C GLU A 261 -7.77 -18.35 -35.59
N VAL A 262 -8.51 -18.05 -36.66
CA VAL A 262 -9.97 -18.10 -36.64
C VAL A 262 -10.40 -19.56 -36.74
N LEU A 263 -11.02 -20.09 -35.69
CA LEU A 263 -11.56 -21.46 -35.66
C LEU A 263 -12.85 -21.59 -36.45
N GLY A 264 -13.60 -20.50 -36.61
CA GLY A 264 -14.80 -20.47 -37.42
C GLY A 264 -15.65 -19.23 -37.18
N PHE A 265 -16.57 -18.96 -38.11
CA PHE A 265 -17.57 -17.90 -38.01
C PHE A 265 -18.94 -18.55 -37.72
N GLY A 266 -19.55 -18.20 -36.60
CA GLY A 266 -20.90 -18.63 -36.23
C GLY A 266 -21.91 -17.47 -36.27
N GLY A 267 -23.17 -17.75 -35.94
CA GLY A 267 -24.24 -16.73 -35.89
C GLY A 267 -24.03 -15.61 -34.85
N MET A 268 -23.05 -15.78 -33.95
CA MET A 268 -22.64 -14.75 -32.96
C MET A 268 -21.28 -14.09 -33.30
N GLY A 269 -20.71 -14.37 -34.48
CA GLY A 269 -19.43 -13.80 -34.93
C GLY A 269 -18.27 -14.81 -35.01
N ALA A 270 -17.06 -14.28 -35.17
CA ALA A 270 -15.84 -15.06 -35.37
C ALA A 270 -15.27 -15.56 -34.04
N VAL A 271 -14.99 -16.86 -33.94
CA VAL A 271 -14.32 -17.48 -32.79
C VAL A 271 -12.84 -17.68 -33.14
N TYR A 272 -11.95 -17.23 -32.26
CA TYR A 272 -10.51 -17.32 -32.44
C TYR A 272 -9.91 -18.27 -31.41
N LEU A 273 -8.92 -19.05 -31.84
CA LEU A 273 -8.02 -19.78 -30.96
C LEU A 273 -7.03 -18.80 -30.34
N ALA A 274 -6.89 -18.82 -29.02
CA ALA A 274 -5.91 -18.05 -28.27
C ALA A 274 -4.73 -18.93 -27.81
#